data_AF-A0AAV0AHG5-F1
#
_entry.id   AF-A0AAV0AHG5-F1
#
_cell.length_a   1.000
_cell.length_b   1.000
_cell.length_c   1.000
_cell.angle_alpha   90.00
_cell.angle_beta   90.00
_cell.angle_gamma   90.00
#
_symmetry.space_group_name_H-M   'P 1'
#
loop_
_entity.id
_entity.type
_entity.pdbx_description
1 polymer ?
#
loop_
_entity_poly.entity_id
_entity_poly.type
_entity_poly.pdbx_seq_one_letter_code
_entity_poly.pdbx_strand_id
1 'polypeptide(L)'
;MLEVDPLYGMRTLKKLNREDFISAKSIISGLNVQHHCAGAKCLIRRTLPKRLERQETDMMLNELQHNFRFNLYVINTASLRAQDKHHAPARITTPQIQPLQALNAVHDGLSEWKKNNNRKGKNKAAESVTSIDPSLP
;
A
#
# COMPACT_ATOMS: atom_id res chain seq x y z
N MET A 1 19.28 10.64 12.90
CA MET A 1 19.03 10.63 11.44
C MET A 1 17.94 9.60 11.17
N LEU A 2 16.95 9.88 10.33
CA LEU A 2 15.86 8.91 10.05
C LEU A 2 16.44 7.72 9.26
N GLU A 3 16.28 6.50 9.76
CA GLU A 3 16.79 5.28 9.13
C GLU A 3 15.85 4.83 8.01
N VAL A 4 16.41 4.23 6.95
CA VAL A 4 15.61 3.60 5.89
C VAL A 4 15.29 2.19 6.36
N ASP A 5 14.01 1.87 6.46
CA ASP A 5 13.59 0.52 6.77
C ASP A 5 13.86 -0.40 5.56
N PRO A 6 14.54 -1.55 5.77
CA PRO A 6 14.92 -2.44 4.67
C PRO A 6 13.73 -3.19 4.06
N LEU A 7 12.64 -3.41 4.80
CA LEU A 7 11.45 -4.10 4.31
C LEU A 7 10.62 -3.17 3.42
N TYR A 8 10.43 -1.92 3.83
CA TYR A 8 9.61 -0.96 3.08
C TYR A 8 10.40 -0.12 2.08
N GLY A 9 11.73 -0.01 2.25
CA GLY A 9 12.55 0.95 1.51
C GLY A 9 12.20 2.42 1.83
N MET A 10 11.49 2.65 2.93
CA MET A 10 10.97 3.96 3.34
C MET A 10 11.63 4.44 4.62
N ARG A 11 11.73 5.76 4.81
CA ARG A 11 12.30 6.30 6.05
C ARG A 11 11.34 6.17 7.22
N THR A 12 11.91 5.75 8.34
CA THR A 12 11.20 5.58 9.61
C THR A 12 11.07 6.91 10.34
N LEU A 13 9.98 7.04 11.10
CA LEU A 13 9.69 8.14 12.01
C LEU A 13 9.26 7.56 13.35
N LYS A 14 9.62 8.23 14.45
CA LYS A 14 9.14 7.91 15.78
C LYS A 14 8.29 9.07 16.28
N LYS A 15 7.02 8.82 16.56
CA LYS A 15 6.15 9.83 17.20
C LYS A 15 6.64 10.06 18.63
N LEU A 16 6.93 11.30 18.95
CA LEU A 16 7.20 11.75 20.31
C LEU A 16 5.86 12.09 20.96
N ASN A 17 5.67 11.74 22.23
CA ASN A 17 4.50 12.13 23.02
C ASN A 17 4.67 13.58 23.50
N ARG A 18 4.84 14.50 22.56
CA ARG A 18 4.97 15.94 22.80
C ARG A 18 3.87 16.65 22.03
N GLU A 19 3.28 17.64 22.68
CA GLU A 19 2.31 18.56 22.08
C GLU A 19 2.93 19.95 22.08
N ASP A 20 2.76 20.68 20.99
CA ASP A 20 3.22 22.05 20.83
C ASP A 20 2.09 22.88 20.19
N PHE A 21 1.98 24.14 20.60
CA PHE A 21 1.05 25.09 19.99
C PHE A 21 1.75 25.83 18.86
N ILE A 22 1.28 25.64 17.63
CA ILE A 22 1.83 26.28 16.44
C ILE A 22 0.72 27.04 15.71
N SER A 23 1.07 28.19 15.12
CA SER A 23 0.15 28.91 14.25
C SER A 23 -0.13 28.07 13.01
N ALA A 24 -1.41 27.95 12.62
CA ALA A 24 -1.79 27.26 11.39
C ALA A 24 -1.09 27.84 10.15
N LYS A 25 -0.79 29.14 10.16
CA LYS A 25 -0.04 29.82 9.08
C LYS A 25 1.41 29.34 8.94
N SER A 26 1.97 28.72 9.98
CA SER A 26 3.32 28.17 9.97
C SER A 26 3.38 26.73 9.45
N ILE A 27 2.24 26.08 9.19
CA ILE A 27 2.18 24.69 8.69
C ILE A 27 2.41 24.71 7.16
N ILE A 28 3.55 24.18 6.73
CA ILE A 28 3.93 24.15 5.31
C ILE A 28 3.21 23.01 4.55
N SER A 29 3.10 21.83 5.17
CA SER A 29 2.43 20.67 4.58
C SER A 29 2.16 19.61 5.65
N GLY A 30 1.16 18.77 5.40
CA GLY A 30 1.01 17.49 6.10
C GLY A 30 1.91 16.43 5.45
N LEU A 31 2.48 15.55 6.28
CA LEU A 31 3.13 14.33 5.82
C LEU A 31 2.18 13.15 6.05
N ASN A 32 1.95 12.37 5.01
CA ASN A 32 1.29 11.09 5.08
C ASN A 32 2.30 10.05 5.58
N VAL A 33 2.00 9.47 6.73
CA VAL A 33 2.80 8.43 7.35
C VAL A 33 1.94 7.20 7.56
N GLN A 34 2.53 6.03 7.36
CA GLN A 34 1.89 4.74 7.61
C GLN A 34 2.49 4.12 8.87
N HIS A 35 1.71 3.32 9.59
CA HIS A 35 2.21 2.62 10.77
C HIS A 35 3.28 1.61 10.37
N HIS A 36 4.44 1.64 11.04
CA HIS A 36 5.51 0.68 10.79
C HIS A 36 5.17 -0.67 11.45
N CYS A 37 4.29 -1.43 10.82
CA CYS A 37 3.71 -2.63 11.41
C CYS A 37 4.74 -3.72 11.72
N ALA A 38 5.72 -3.92 10.83
CA ALA A 38 6.80 -4.88 11.05
C ALA A 38 7.67 -4.48 12.26
N GLY A 39 8.19 -3.25 12.27
CA GLY A 39 8.99 -2.73 13.38
C GLY A 39 8.24 -2.63 14.72
N ALA A 40 6.95 -2.32 14.68
CA ALA A 40 6.10 -2.30 15.87
C ALA A 40 5.62 -3.69 16.33
N LYS A 41 5.93 -4.75 15.57
CA LYS A 41 5.50 -6.13 15.84
C LYS A 41 3.97 -6.24 15.97
N CYS A 42 3.25 -5.64 15.03
CA CYS A 42 1.81 -5.84 14.91
C CYS A 42 1.48 -7.32 14.68
N LEU A 43 0.31 -7.74 15.15
CA LEU A 43 -0.09 -9.14 15.08
C LEU A 43 -1.27 -9.29 14.13
N ILE A 44 -1.25 -10.36 13.33
CA ILE A 44 -2.44 -10.80 12.60
C ILE A 44 -3.20 -11.75 13.51
N ARG A 45 -4.46 -11.43 13.83
CA ARG A 45 -5.35 -12.28 14.64
C ARG A 45 -6.65 -12.56 13.90
N ARG A 46 -7.28 -13.71 14.16
CA ARG A 46 -8.61 -14.04 13.61
C ARG A 46 -9.72 -13.40 14.45
N THR A 47 -9.87 -12.09 14.33
CA THR A 47 -10.82 -11.30 15.14
C THR A 47 -11.90 -10.59 14.35
N LEU A 48 -11.78 -10.49 13.03
CA LEU A 48 -12.76 -9.79 12.19
C LEU A 48 -13.87 -10.75 11.74
N PRO A 49 -15.13 -10.57 12.15
CA PRO A 49 -16.21 -11.42 11.67
C PRO A 49 -16.40 -11.23 10.16
N LYS A 50 -16.43 -12.35 9.41
CA LYS A 50 -16.80 -12.32 8.00
C LYS A 50 -18.26 -11.91 7.90
N ARG A 51 -18.53 -10.91 7.06
CA ARG A 51 -19.90 -10.49 6.74
C ARG A 51 -20.35 -11.11 5.44
N LEU A 52 -21.52 -11.73 5.45
CA LEU A 52 -22.26 -12.17 4.26
C LEU A 52 -23.55 -11.37 4.25
N GLU A 53 -23.85 -10.67 3.15
CA GLU A 53 -25.07 -9.84 3.02
C GLU A 53 -25.25 -8.82 4.17
N ARG A 54 -24.12 -8.29 4.70
CA ARG A 54 -24.05 -7.39 5.86
C ARG A 54 -24.33 -8.02 7.22
N GLN A 55 -24.72 -9.30 7.28
CA GLN A 55 -24.84 -10.05 8.52
C GLN A 55 -23.49 -10.65 8.92
N GLU A 56 -23.14 -10.53 10.19
CA GLU A 56 -21.95 -11.17 10.75
C GLU A 56 -22.15 -12.69 10.82
N THR A 57 -21.13 -13.44 10.42
CA THR A 57 -21.10 -14.90 10.47
C THR A 57 -20.10 -15.34 11.54
N ASP A 58 -20.19 -16.59 11.99
CA ASP A 58 -19.25 -17.17 12.96
C ASP A 58 -17.83 -17.41 12.38
N MET A 59 -17.67 -17.22 11.06
CA MET A 59 -16.36 -17.30 10.42
C MET A 59 -15.53 -16.05 10.72
N MET A 60 -14.40 -16.24 11.38
CA MET A 60 -13.45 -15.17 11.67
C MET A 60 -12.36 -15.06 10.60
N LEU A 61 -12.11 -13.83 10.15
CA LEU A 61 -11.07 -13.46 9.22
C LEU A 61 -9.85 -12.91 9.96
N ASN A 62 -8.70 -13.02 9.30
CA ASN A 62 -7.45 -12.40 9.74
C ASN A 62 -7.60 -10.87 9.71
N GLU A 63 -7.23 -10.24 10.81
CA GLU A 63 -7.21 -8.80 11.02
C GLU A 63 -5.86 -8.39 11.59
N LEU A 64 -5.35 -7.25 11.12
CA LEU A 64 -4.12 -6.67 11.64
C LEU A 64 -4.42 -5.86 12.90
N GLN A 65 -3.91 -6.32 14.04
CA GLN A 65 -3.95 -5.59 15.29
C GLN A 65 -2.67 -4.76 15.46
N HIS A 66 -2.85 -3.43 15.46
CA HIS A 66 -1.75 -2.49 15.59
C HIS A 66 -1.21 -2.44 17.03
N ASN A 67 0.12 -2.54 17.15
CA ASN A 67 0.81 -2.30 18.41
C ASN A 67 1.23 -0.83 18.51
N PHE A 68 0.48 -0.05 19.29
CA PHE A 68 0.72 1.38 19.46
C PHE A 68 1.84 1.71 20.46
N ARG A 69 2.39 0.73 21.18
CA ARG A 69 3.46 0.97 22.19
C ARG A 69 4.73 1.57 21.59
N PHE A 70 5.04 1.23 20.34
CA PHE A 70 6.33 1.59 19.74
C PHE A 70 6.29 2.94 19.00
N ASN A 71 5.11 3.51 18.72
CA ASN A 71 4.97 4.81 18.05
C ASN A 71 5.84 4.95 16.77
N LEU A 72 6.02 3.84 16.04
CA LEU A 72 6.86 3.76 14.85
C LEU A 72 6.01 3.93 13.59
N TYR A 73 6.52 4.72 12.66
CA TYR A 73 5.88 5.05 11.40
C TYR A 73 6.90 5.01 10.26
N VAL A 74 6.42 4.93 9.03
CA VAL A 74 7.21 5.12 7.80
C VAL A 74 6.56 6.21 6.95
N ILE A 75 7.38 7.03 6.29
CA ILE A 75 6.88 8.09 5.39
C ILE A 75 6.29 7.41 4.15
N ASN A 76 5.05 7.76 3.77
CA ASN A 76 4.49 7.34 2.50
C ASN A 76 5.12 8.15 1.36
N THR A 77 6.17 7.59 0.75
CA THR A 77 6.94 8.24 -0.31
C THR A 77 6.21 8.28 -1.66
N ALA A 78 5.16 7.47 -1.80
CA ALA A 78 4.26 7.45 -2.93
C ALA A 78 2.99 8.30 -2.70
N SER A 79 3.02 9.23 -1.73
CA SER A 79 1.91 10.16 -1.53
C SER A 79 1.69 11.02 -2.78
N LEU A 80 0.47 10.99 -3.30
CA LEU A 80 0.04 11.83 -4.43
C LEU A 80 -0.16 13.31 -4.05
N ARG A 81 -0.14 13.62 -2.74
CA ARG A 81 -0.27 14.98 -2.22
C ARG A 81 1.08 15.46 -1.71
N ALA A 82 1.48 16.67 -2.12
CA ALA A 82 2.71 17.35 -1.68
C ALA A 82 3.94 16.43 -1.76
N GLN A 83 4.13 15.80 -2.93
CA GLN A 83 5.14 14.76 -3.14
C GLN A 83 6.56 15.27 -2.82
N ASP A 84 6.88 16.50 -3.21
CA ASP A 84 8.14 17.18 -2.88
C ASP A 84 8.38 17.23 -1.36
N LYS A 85 7.32 17.50 -0.58
CA LYS A 85 7.38 17.56 0.89
C LYS A 85 7.55 16.19 1.53
N HIS A 86 7.18 15.10 0.86
CA HIS A 86 7.45 13.73 1.34
C HIS A 86 8.85 13.28 0.95
N HIS A 87 9.30 13.64 -0.26
CA HIS A 87 10.59 13.23 -0.81
C HIS A 87 11.76 13.86 -0.08
N ALA A 88 11.67 15.14 0.29
CA ALA A 88 12.73 15.84 1.03
C ALA A 88 13.09 15.15 2.37
N PRO A 89 12.16 14.90 3.32
CA PRO A 89 12.48 14.19 4.56
C PRO A 89 12.78 12.71 4.31
N ALA A 90 12.20 12.08 3.28
CA ALA A 90 12.55 10.73 2.86
C ALA A 90 13.91 10.62 2.15
N ARG A 91 14.56 11.76 1.84
CA ARG A 91 15.76 11.87 1.00
C ARG A 91 15.65 11.03 -0.27
N ILE A 92 14.50 11.08 -0.91
CA ILE A 92 14.31 10.49 -2.23
C ILE A 92 14.86 11.47 -3.24
N THR A 93 15.85 11.02 -4.00
CA THR A 93 16.30 11.72 -5.19
C THR A 93 15.28 11.48 -6.28
N THR A 94 14.57 12.52 -6.70
CA THR A 94 13.78 12.52 -7.93
C THR A 94 14.69 12.96 -9.08
N PRO A 95 15.18 12.03 -9.92
CA PRO A 95 15.98 12.43 -11.07
C PRO A 95 15.11 13.28 -12.00
N GLN A 96 15.70 14.30 -12.59
CA GLN A 96 15.01 15.05 -13.64
C GLN A 96 14.83 14.12 -14.85
N ILE A 97 13.58 13.81 -15.18
CA ILE A 97 13.24 13.01 -16.35
C ILE A 97 13.21 13.94 -17.57
N GLN A 98 14.02 13.66 -18.57
CA GLN A 98 13.99 14.42 -19.82
C GLN A 98 12.72 14.09 -20.64
N PRO A 99 12.18 15.03 -21.43
CA PRO A 99 10.95 14.80 -22.19
C PRO A 99 10.99 13.53 -23.05
N LEU A 100 12.12 13.26 -23.72
CA LEU A 100 12.28 12.06 -24.55
C LEU A 100 12.30 10.77 -23.72
N GLN A 101 12.85 10.80 -22.51
CA GLN A 101 12.84 9.64 -21.61
C GLN A 101 11.42 9.34 -21.13
N ALA A 102 10.63 10.38 -20.81
CA ALA A 102 9.23 10.21 -20.46
C ALA A 102 8.42 9.62 -21.63
N LEU A 103 8.64 10.12 -22.86
CA LEU A 103 8.00 9.61 -24.06
C LEU A 103 8.33 8.12 -24.29
N ASN A 104 9.61 7.75 -24.18
CA ASN A 104 10.06 6.36 -24.32
C ASN A 104 9.41 5.47 -23.26
N ALA A 105 9.37 5.91 -21.99
CA ALA A 105 8.75 5.16 -20.91
C ALA A 105 7.26 4.89 -21.17
N VAL A 106 6.52 5.85 -21.74
CA VAL A 106 5.12 5.66 -22.13
C VAL A 106 5.00 4.63 -23.27
N HIS A 107 5.85 4.71 -24.29
CA HIS A 107 5.86 3.75 -25.40
C HIS A 107 6.21 2.33 -24.92
N ASP A 108 7.21 2.20 -24.08
CA ASP A 108 7.66 0.92 -23.52
C ASP A 108 6.56 0.29 -22.67
N GLY A 109 5.95 1.09 -21.77
CA GLY A 109 4.82 0.65 -20.95
C GLY A 109 3.64 0.16 -21.79
N LEU A 110 3.29 0.89 -22.85
CA LEU A 110 2.20 0.50 -23.77
C LEU A 110 2.53 -0.79 -24.52
N SER A 111 3.77 -0.95 -24.99
CA SER A 111 4.24 -2.15 -25.67
C SER A 111 4.12 -3.38 -24.76
N GLU A 112 4.57 -3.26 -23.51
CA GLU A 112 4.52 -4.35 -22.54
C GLU A 112 3.08 -4.70 -22.14
N TRP A 113 2.22 -3.69 -21.97
CA TRP A 113 0.80 -3.89 -21.72
C TRP A 113 0.13 -4.71 -22.84
N LYS A 114 0.41 -4.37 -24.11
CA LYS A 114 -0.11 -5.10 -25.27
C LYS A 114 0.36 -6.56 -25.30
N LYS A 115 1.64 -6.83 -25.03
CA LYS A 115 2.18 -8.20 -24.96
C LYS A 115 1.47 -9.04 -23.89
N ASN A 116 1.20 -8.47 -22.73
CA ASN A 116 0.54 -9.18 -21.64
C ASN A 116 -0.96 -9.42 -21.89
N ASN A 117 -1.64 -8.54 -22.61
CA ASN A 117 -3.01 -8.80 -23.07
C ASN A 117 -3.06 -9.93 -24.11
N ASN A 118 -2.07 -10.01 -25.01
CA ASN A 118 -1.99 -11.11 -25.99
C ASN A 118 -1.67 -12.48 -25.36
N ARG A 119 -1.09 -12.51 -24.16
CA ARG A 119 -0.87 -13.74 -23.39
C ARG A 119 -2.14 -14.27 -22.72
N LYS A 120 -3.07 -13.39 -22.30
CA LYS A 120 -4.35 -13.81 -21.69
C LYS A 120 -5.28 -14.55 -22.65
N GLY A 121 -5.10 -14.41 -23.97
CA GLY A 121 -5.85 -15.15 -24.99
C GLY A 121 -5.38 -16.59 -25.23
N LYS A 122 -4.33 -17.08 -24.56
CA LYS A 122 -3.81 -18.46 -24.75
C LYS A 122 -4.22 -19.46 -23.67
N ASN A 123 -4.97 -19.04 -22.65
CA ASN A 123 -5.68 -20.00 -21.82
C ASN A 123 -6.94 -20.39 -22.59
N LYS A 124 -6.86 -21.50 -23.34
CA LYS A 124 -8.06 -22.21 -23.79
C LYS A 124 -8.97 -22.35 -22.58
N ALA A 125 -10.20 -21.88 -22.70
CA ALA A 125 -11.24 -22.21 -21.72
C ALA A 125 -11.20 -23.73 -21.54
N ALA A 126 -10.85 -24.20 -20.35
CA ALA A 126 -11.22 -25.54 -19.96
C ALA A 126 -12.75 -25.53 -19.98
N GLU A 127 -13.34 -26.29 -20.89
CA GLU A 127 -14.78 -26.53 -20.94
C GLU A 127 -15.21 -26.96 -19.54
N SER A 128 -15.96 -26.09 -18.87
CA SER A 128 -16.69 -26.46 -17.67
C SER A 128 -17.79 -27.41 -18.11
N VAL A 129 -17.52 -28.72 -18.06
CA VAL A 129 -18.56 -29.73 -18.08
C VAL A 129 -19.42 -29.47 -16.85
N THR A 130 -20.58 -28.84 -17.04
CA THR A 130 -21.66 -28.80 -16.06
C THR A 130 -22.20 -30.22 -15.91
N SER A 131 -21.66 -30.97 -14.95
CA SER A 131 -22.39 -32.12 -14.39
C SER A 131 -23.40 -31.56 -13.40
N ILE A 132 -24.64 -31.43 -13.84
CA ILE A 132 -25.79 -31.32 -12.93
C ILE A 132 -25.89 -32.69 -12.24
N ASP A 133 -25.69 -32.71 -10.92
CA ASP A 133 -26.00 -33.86 -10.07
C ASP A 133 -27.54 -34.01 -10.03
N PRO A 134 -28.13 -35.10 -10.55
CA PRO A 134 -29.58 -35.29 -10.55
C PRO A 134 -30.14 -35.78 -9.21
N SER A 135 -29.37 -35.73 -8.12
CA SER A 135 -29.79 -36.25 -6.82
C SER A 135 -29.52 -35.25 -5.68
N LEU A 136 -30.41 -34.27 -5.55
CA LEU A 136 -30.67 -33.65 -4.24
C LEU A 136 -32.19 -33.69 -3.95
N PRO A 137 -32.60 -34.19 -2.77
CA PRO A 137 -33.99 -34.28 -2.34
C PRO A 137 -34.62 -32.92 -2.00
#